data_AF-A0A956XK75-F1
#
_entry.id   AF-A0A956XK75-F1
#
_cell.length_a   1.000
_cell.length_b   1.000
_cell.length_c   1.000
_cell.angle_alpha   90.00
_cell.angle_beta   90.00
_cell.angle_gamma   90.00
#
_symmetry.space_group_name_H-M   'P 1'
#
loop_
_entity.id
_entity.type
_entity.pdbx_description
1 polymer ?
#
loop_
_entity_poly.entity_id
_entity_poly.type
_entity_poly.pdbx_seq_one_letter_code
_entity_poly.pdbx_strand_id
1 'polypeptide(L)'
;NEEFVEAARALGASDAAILWRHILPNILAPIIVEISLSLSFAILAEAALSFFNLGTQPPDPSWGRMLSEGRAYINQSAWMGIFPGLAIMFTVMGFNFLGDGLRDSLDPKQNR
;
A
#
# COMPACT_ATOMS: atom_id res chain seq x y z
N ASN A 1 22.93 -7.50 -13.34
CA ASN A 1 22.45 -6.17 -13.75
C ASN A 1 23.56 -5.30 -14.34
N GLU A 2 24.78 -5.30 -13.79
CA GLU A 2 25.91 -4.53 -14.35
C GLU A 2 26.31 -4.98 -15.76
N GLU A 3 26.44 -6.29 -16.01
CA GLU A 3 26.80 -6.81 -17.36
C GLU A 3 25.80 -6.42 -18.47
N PHE A 4 24.51 -6.28 -18.14
CA PHE A 4 23.48 -5.85 -19.10
C PHE A 4 23.59 -4.36 -19.44
N VAL A 5 23.90 -3.53 -18.44
CA VAL A 5 24.09 -2.09 -18.64
C VAL A 5 25.39 -1.86 -19.43
N GLU A 6 26.47 -2.59 -19.11
CA GLU A 6 27.74 -2.53 -19.85
C GLU A 6 27.59 -2.99 -21.31
N ALA A 7 26.90 -4.11 -21.57
CA ALA A 7 26.67 -4.58 -22.94
C ALA A 7 25.79 -3.62 -23.77
N ALA A 8 24.75 -3.03 -23.16
CA ALA A 8 23.90 -2.05 -23.85
C ALA A 8 24.64 -0.73 -24.13
N ARG A 9 25.54 -0.31 -23.23
CA ARG A 9 26.42 0.84 -23.44
C ARG A 9 27.45 0.56 -24.53
N ALA A 10 28.00 -0.66 -24.62
CA ALA A 10 28.90 -1.09 -25.69
C ALA A 10 28.24 -1.14 -27.08
N LEU A 11 26.90 -1.29 -27.13
CA LEU A 11 26.08 -1.22 -28.34
C LEU A 11 25.69 0.22 -28.73
N GLY A 12 26.12 1.25 -28.00
CA GLY A 12 25.85 2.65 -28.30
C GLY A 12 24.47 3.18 -27.86
N ALA A 13 23.76 2.45 -27.00
CA ALA A 13 22.50 2.93 -26.43
C ALA A 13 22.75 4.04 -25.39
N SER A 14 21.95 5.11 -25.44
CA SER A 14 22.00 6.17 -24.43
C SER A 14 21.50 5.66 -23.07
N ASP A 15 22.06 6.19 -21.98
CA ASP A 15 21.67 5.82 -20.60
C ASP A 15 20.15 5.96 -20.38
N ALA A 16 19.53 6.97 -20.99
CA ALA A 16 18.09 7.16 -20.98
C ALA A 16 17.34 6.01 -21.69
N ALA A 17 17.82 5.53 -22.84
CA ALA A 17 17.18 4.42 -23.55
C ALA A 17 17.28 3.11 -22.75
N ILE A 18 18.43 2.85 -22.11
CA ILE A 18 18.63 1.67 -21.24
C ILE A 18 17.69 1.74 -20.03
N LEU A 19 17.61 2.91 -19.39
CA LEU A 19 16.78 3.12 -18.21
C LEU A 19 15.29 2.90 -18.53
N TRP A 20 14.77 3.58 -19.56
CA TRP A 20 13.34 3.50 -19.91
C TRP A 20 12.91 2.18 -20.54
N ARG A 21 13.79 1.52 -21.31
CA ARG A 21 13.40 0.32 -22.08
C ARG A 21 13.76 -0.99 -21.40
N HIS A 22 14.72 -1.01 -20.48
CA HIS A 22 15.22 -2.25 -19.88
C HIS A 22 15.13 -2.25 -18.35
N ILE A 23 15.48 -1.15 -17.68
CA ILE A 23 15.48 -1.10 -16.22
C ILE A 23 14.07 -0.83 -15.70
N LEU A 24 13.42 0.23 -16.17
CA LEU A 24 12.12 0.70 -15.70
C LEU A 24 11.03 -0.40 -15.76
N PRO A 25 10.75 -1.06 -16.91
CA PRO A 25 9.74 -2.11 -16.97
C PRO A 25 10.04 -3.33 -16.07
N ASN A 26 11.32 -3.56 -15.75
CA ASN A 26 11.73 -4.68 -14.89
C ASN A 26 11.55 -4.36 -13.39
N ILE A 27 11.77 -3.11 -12.98
CA ILE A 27 11.59 -2.69 -11.57
C ILE A 27 10.17 -2.20 -11.25
N LEU A 28 9.38 -1.80 -12.25
CA LEU A 28 8.01 -1.34 -12.04
C LEU A 28 7.12 -2.40 -11.38
N ALA A 29 7.32 -3.67 -11.74
CA ALA A 29 6.61 -4.80 -11.17
C ALA A 29 6.76 -4.88 -9.63
N PRO A 30 7.98 -5.01 -9.06
CA PRO A 30 8.15 -5.02 -7.61
C PRO A 30 7.76 -3.69 -6.93
N ILE A 31 7.94 -2.54 -7.61
CA ILE A 31 7.52 -1.23 -7.07
C ILE A 31 6.01 -1.17 -6.87
N ILE A 32 5.22 -1.64 -7.84
CA ILE A 32 3.74 -1.63 -7.75
C ILE A 32 3.27 -2.51 -6.57
N VAL A 33 3.92 -3.65 -6.38
CA VAL A 33 3.65 -4.55 -5.25
C VAL A 33 3.96 -3.85 -3.92
N GLU A 34 5.13 -3.24 -3.81
CA GLU A 34 5.55 -2.51 -2.61
C GLU A 34 4.63 -1.33 -2.29
N ILE A 35 4.18 -0.59 -3.30
CA ILE A 35 3.20 0.49 -3.13
C ILE A 35 1.89 -0.05 -2.56
N SER A 36 1.41 -1.20 -3.06
CA SER A 36 0.17 -1.81 -2.59
C SER A 36 0.24 -2.23 -1.12
N LEU A 37 1.38 -2.84 -0.72
CA LEU A 37 1.61 -3.25 0.66
C LEU A 37 1.80 -2.04 1.59
N SER A 38 2.59 -1.05 1.18
CA SER A 38 2.83 0.18 1.96
C SER A 38 1.56 1.00 2.16
N LEU A 39 0.64 1.01 1.20
CA LEU A 39 -0.66 1.68 1.33
C LEU A 39 -1.48 1.10 2.50
N SER A 40 -1.42 -0.21 2.70
CA SER A 40 -2.08 -0.87 3.84
C SER A 40 -1.54 -0.36 5.19
N PHE A 41 -0.23 -0.21 5.30
CA PHE A 41 0.41 0.37 6.48
C PHE A 41 0.05 1.85 6.66
N ALA A 42 0.00 2.62 5.57
CA ALA A 42 -0.37 4.03 5.60
C ALA A 42 -1.80 4.24 6.12
N ILE A 43 -2.75 3.39 5.71
CA ILE A 43 -4.15 3.43 6.20
C ILE A 43 -4.19 3.13 7.70
N LEU A 44 -3.47 2.11 8.17
CA LEU A 44 -3.39 1.81 9.60
C LEU A 44 -2.76 2.95 10.40
N ALA A 45 -1.71 3.57 9.87
CA ALA A 45 -1.05 4.70 10.50
C ALA A 45 -1.96 5.93 10.57
N GLU A 46 -2.68 6.27 9.50
CA GLU A 46 -3.67 7.34 9.49
C GLU A 46 -4.78 7.07 10.52
N ALA A 47 -5.32 5.86 10.53
CA ALA A 47 -6.38 5.49 11.47
C ALA A 47 -5.89 5.57 12.93
N ALA A 48 -4.65 5.16 13.21
CA ALA A 48 -4.04 5.30 14.53
C ALA A 48 -3.87 6.77 14.92
N LEU A 49 -3.34 7.62 14.03
CA LEU A 49 -3.20 9.06 14.27
C LEU A 49 -4.56 9.72 14.52
N SER A 50 -5.56 9.43 13.69
CA SER A 50 -6.93 9.92 13.84
C SER A 50 -7.59 9.41 15.14
N PHE A 51 -7.26 8.20 15.58
CA PHE A 51 -7.72 7.67 16.87
C PHE A 51 -7.13 8.42 18.08
N PHE A 52 -5.91 8.92 17.96
CA PHE A 52 -5.27 9.80 18.95
C PHE A 52 -5.64 11.28 18.79
N ASN A 53 -6.60 11.63 17.93
CA ASN A 53 -6.95 13.01 17.56
C ASN A 53 -5.79 13.83 16.96
N LEU A 54 -4.78 13.15 16.41
CA LEU A 54 -3.66 13.74 15.68
C LEU A 54 -3.87 13.73 14.17
N GLY A 55 -4.98 13.14 13.70
CA GLY A 55 -5.34 13.04 12.30
C GLY A 55 -6.36 14.10 11.87
N THR A 56 -7.30 13.69 11.01
CA THR A 56 -8.26 14.62 10.38
C THR A 56 -9.19 15.25 11.41
N GLN A 57 -9.32 16.58 11.33
CA GLN A 57 -10.23 17.34 12.19
C GLN A 57 -11.66 17.28 11.62
N PRO A 58 -12.71 17.29 12.47
CA PRO A 58 -14.07 17.52 12.00
C PRO A 58 -14.10 18.79 11.12
N PRO A 59 -14.78 18.81 9.96
CA PRO A 59 -15.90 17.96 9.53
C PRO A 59 -15.52 16.69 8.74
N ASP A 60 -14.24 16.46 8.44
CA ASP A 60 -13.86 15.37 7.54
C ASP A 60 -14.06 13.99 8.21
N PRO A 61 -14.73 13.02 7.53
CA PRO A 61 -14.97 11.71 8.11
C PRO A 61 -13.68 10.88 8.15
N SER A 62 -13.34 10.35 9.33
CA SER A 62 -12.25 9.38 9.50
C SER A 62 -12.67 8.22 10.38
N TRP A 63 -12.43 6.99 9.91
CA TRP A 63 -12.74 5.77 10.64
C TRP A 63 -11.96 5.65 11.96
N GLY A 64 -10.70 6.13 11.99
CA GLY A 64 -9.90 6.17 13.21
C GLY A 64 -10.52 7.06 14.29
N ARG A 65 -11.05 8.22 13.89
CA ARG A 65 -11.75 9.14 14.80
C ARG A 65 -13.10 8.58 15.25
N MET A 66 -13.87 7.96 14.35
CA MET A 66 -15.11 7.26 14.73
C MET A 66 -14.86 6.16 15.77
N LEU A 67 -13.74 5.46 15.68
CA LEU A 67 -13.31 4.47 16.67
C LEU A 67 -13.01 5.12 18.03
N SER A 68 -12.39 6.32 18.02
CA SER A 68 -12.10 7.09 19.22
C SER A 68 -13.37 7.55 19.94
N GLU A 69 -14.32 8.11 19.18
CA GLU A 69 -15.62 8.58 19.67
C GLU A 69 -16.48 7.42 20.18
N GLY A 70 -16.46 6.27 19.49
CA GLY A 70 -17.18 5.06 19.88
C GLY A 70 -16.82 4.51 21.26
N ARG A 71 -15.63 4.83 21.81
CA ARG A 71 -15.23 4.43 23.17
C ARG A 71 -16.16 5.02 24.24
N ALA A 72 -16.58 6.27 24.08
CA ALA A 72 -17.48 6.93 25.02
C ALA A 72 -18.87 6.26 25.06
N TYR A 73 -19.27 5.65 23.95
CA TYR A 73 -20.56 5.01 23.78
C TYR A 73 -20.49 3.49 23.86
N ILE A 74 -19.36 2.88 24.24
CA ILE A 74 -19.19 1.42 24.17
C ILE A 74 -20.21 0.64 25.02
N ASN A 75 -20.62 1.22 26.16
CA ASN A 75 -21.62 0.62 27.05
C ASN A 75 -23.07 0.83 26.59
N GLN A 76 -23.32 1.76 25.66
CA GLN A 76 -24.67 2.12 25.17
C GLN A 76 -24.90 1.68 23.72
N SER A 77 -23.85 1.65 22.91
CA SER A 77 -23.88 1.55 21.45
C SER A 77 -22.53 1.04 20.92
N ALA A 78 -22.14 -0.18 21.32
CA ALA A 78 -20.88 -0.80 20.92
C ALA A 78 -20.67 -0.87 19.38
N TRP A 79 -21.76 -0.86 18.60
CA TRP A 79 -21.71 -0.83 17.14
C TRP A 79 -20.97 0.40 16.59
N MET A 80 -20.98 1.54 17.29
CA MET A 80 -20.28 2.75 16.85
C MET A 80 -18.76 2.55 16.77
N GLY A 81 -18.18 1.67 17.57
CA GLY A 81 -16.76 1.29 17.46
C GLY A 81 -16.51 0.10 16.53
N ILE A 82 -17.44 -0.87 16.48
CA ILE A 82 -17.26 -2.11 15.71
C ILE A 82 -17.28 -1.84 14.20
N PHE A 83 -18.22 -1.04 13.69
CA PHE A 83 -18.32 -0.74 12.26
C PHE A 83 -17.06 -0.11 11.67
N PRO A 84 -16.52 1.00 12.22
CA PRO A 84 -15.29 1.59 11.71
C PRO A 84 -14.09 0.66 11.85
N GLY A 85 -14.02 -0.16 12.90
CA GLY A 85 -12.97 -1.16 13.07
C GLY A 85 -13.00 -2.24 11.98
N LEU A 86 -14.19 -2.76 11.68
CA LEU A 86 -14.39 -3.72 10.59
C LEU A 86 -14.09 -3.09 9.22
N ALA A 87 -14.49 -1.83 8.98
CA ALA A 87 -14.19 -1.13 7.74
C ALA A 87 -12.67 -1.02 7.50
N ILE A 88 -11.90 -0.64 8.52
CA ILE A 88 -10.43 -0.61 8.45
C ILE A 88 -9.89 -2.01 8.19
N MET A 89 -10.35 -3.02 8.93
CA MET A 89 -9.90 -4.41 8.78
C MET A 89 -10.10 -4.92 7.35
N PHE A 90 -11.31 -4.81 6.79
CA PHE A 90 -11.60 -5.28 5.45
C PHE A 90 -10.83 -4.51 4.38
N THR A 91 -10.64 -3.20 4.56
CA THR A 91 -9.87 -2.37 3.63
C THR A 91 -8.41 -2.80 3.60
N VAL A 92 -7.79 -2.93 4.78
CA VAL A 92 -6.39 -3.36 4.91
C VAL A 92 -6.20 -4.78 4.39
N MET A 93 -7.11 -5.70 4.70
CA MET A 93 -7.06 -7.07 4.15
C MET A 93 -7.20 -7.07 2.63
N GLY A 94 -8.11 -6.28 2.08
CA GLY A 94 -8.31 -6.16 0.63
C GLY A 94 -7.04 -5.65 -0.08
N PHE A 95 -6.39 -4.62 0.46
CA PHE A 95 -5.13 -4.11 -0.11
C PHE A 95 -3.96 -5.07 0.07
N ASN A 96 -3.87 -5.79 1.19
CA ASN A 96 -2.86 -6.84 1.37
C ASN A 96 -3.05 -7.96 0.35
N PHE A 97 -4.27 -8.49 0.19
CA PHE A 97 -4.56 -9.55 -0.78
C PHE A 97 -4.37 -9.09 -2.23
N LEU A 98 -4.69 -7.83 -2.53
CA LEU A 98 -4.39 -7.24 -3.84
C LEU A 98 -2.88 -7.17 -4.06
N GLY A 99 -2.12 -6.72 -3.06
CA GLY A 99 -0.66 -6.66 -3.13
C GLY A 99 -0.03 -8.05 -3.32
N ASP A 100 -0.52 -9.05 -2.60
CA ASP A 100 -0.09 -10.45 -2.72
C ASP A 100 -0.47 -11.04 -4.09
N GLY A 101 -1.69 -10.78 -4.58
CA GLY A 101 -2.11 -11.21 -5.91
C GLY A 101 -1.32 -10.54 -7.04
N LEU A 102 -1.01 -9.26 -6.90
CA LEU A 102 -0.11 -8.54 -7.81
C LEU A 102 1.30 -9.13 -7.75
N ARG A 103 1.79 -9.45 -6.55
CA ARG A 103 3.09 -10.10 -6.37
C ARG A 103 3.14 -11.44 -7.07
N ASP A 104 2.15 -12.29 -6.87
CA ASP A 104 2.10 -13.62 -7.48
C ASP A 104 2.00 -13.54 -9.00
N SER A 105 1.23 -12.58 -9.54
CA SER A 105 1.13 -12.37 -10.99
C SER A 105 2.40 -11.78 -11.61
N LEU A 106 3.17 -11.01 -10.85
CA LEU A 106 4.35 -10.28 -11.33
C LEU A 106 5.67 -10.99 -11.01
N ASP A 107 5.69 -11.96 -10.10
CA ASP A 107 6.86 -12.77 -9.77
C ASP A 107 7.05 -13.87 -10.84
N PRO A 108 8.01 -13.73 -11.77
CA PRO A 108 8.17 -14.65 -12.89
C PRO A 108 8.79 -16.00 -12.46
N LYS A 109 9.10 -16.18 -11.17
CA LYS A 109 9.83 -17.33 -10.64
C LYS A 109 8.99 -18.59 -10.45
N GLN A 110 7.68 -18.57 -10.68
CA GLN A 110 6.84 -19.78 -10.66
C GLN A 110 6.89 -20.62 -11.95
N ASN A 111 7.54 -20.13 -13.02
CA ASN A 111 7.66 -20.85 -14.30
C ASN A 111 9.07 -21.41 -14.59
N ARG A 112 9.80 -21.83 -13.54
CA ARG A 112 11.04 -22.63 -13.69
C ARG A 112 10.94 -23.95 -12.95
#